data_AF-A0A951G202-F1
#
_entry.id   AF-A0A951G202-F1
#
_cell.length_a   1.000
_cell.length_b   1.000
_cell.length_c   1.000
_cell.angle_alpha   90.00
_cell.angle_beta   90.00
_cell.angle_gamma   90.00
#
_symmetry.space_group_name_H-M   'P 1'
#
loop_
_entity.id
_entity.type
_entity.pdbx_description
1 polymer ?
#
loop_
_entity_poly.entity_id
_entity_poly.type
_entity_poly.pdbx_seq_one_letter_code
_entity_poly.pdbx_strand_id
1 'polypeptide(L)' 'MAEDPITEELKITQLEREKAERKRAGRVADEAEAAQHERRAEKAGYLAEKLEERARAERQQDD' A
#
# COMPACT_ATOMS: atom_id res chain seq x y z
N MET A 1 -17.35 -10.56 -11.98
CA MET A 1 -17.39 -11.17 -10.63
C MET A 1 -16.69 -10.21 -9.64
N ALA A 2 -16.86 -10.38 -8.32
CA ALA A 2 -16.23 -9.50 -7.33
C ALA A 2 -14.70 -9.73 -7.29
N GLU A 3 -13.92 -8.72 -6.91
CA GLU A 3 -12.46 -8.85 -6.70
C GLU A 3 -12.16 -10.06 -5.80
N ASP A 4 -11.00 -10.72 -5.98
CA ASP A 4 -10.53 -11.70 -4.99
C ASP A 4 -10.50 -10.98 -3.62
N PRO A 5 -11.33 -11.39 -2.65
CA PRO A 5 -11.47 -10.68 -1.38
C PRO A 5 -10.13 -10.57 -0.64
N ILE A 6 -9.21 -11.49 -0.89
CA ILE A 6 -7.86 -11.45 -0.32
C ILE A 6 -7.05 -10.30 -0.94
N THR A 7 -7.18 -10.03 -2.24
CA THR A 7 -6.48 -8.94 -2.93
C THR A 7 -6.94 -7.57 -2.43
N GLU A 8 -8.26 -7.40 -2.22
CA GLU A 8 -8.82 -6.15 -1.69
C GLU A 8 -8.41 -5.91 -0.23
N GLU A 9 -8.48 -6.93 0.62
CA GLU A 9 -8.02 -6.86 2.02
C GLU A 9 -6.52 -6.54 2.12
N LEU A 10 -5.69 -7.13 1.25
CA LEU A 10 -4.26 -6.83 1.18
C LEU A 10 -4.02 -5.38 0.74
N LYS A 11 -4.79 -4.86 -0.23
CA LYS A 11 -4.70 -3.47 -0.70
C LYS A 11 -4.98 -2.51 0.45
N ILE A 12 -6.07 -2.74 1.19
CA ILE A 12 -6.43 -1.94 2.36
C ILE A 12 -5.31 -1.97 3.40
N THR A 13 -4.77 -3.16 3.70
CA THR A 13 -3.66 -3.32 4.64
C THR A 13 -2.42 -2.50 4.23
N GLN A 14 -2.09 -2.44 2.93
CA GLN A 14 -0.96 -1.64 2.47
C GLN A 14 -1.23 -0.13 2.59
N LEU A 15 -2.46 0.33 2.31
CA LEU A 15 -2.84 1.74 2.50
C LEU A 15 -2.78 2.17 3.96
N GLU A 16 -3.20 1.31 4.88
CA GLU A 16 -3.08 1.56 6.32
C GLU A 16 -1.62 1.66 6.76
N ARG A 17 -0.76 0.77 6.24
CA ARG A 17 0.69 0.80 6.51
C ARG A 17 1.33 2.07 5.97
N GLU A 18 1.01 2.46 4.75
CA GLU A 18 1.49 3.72 4.17
C GLU A 18 1.15 4.90 5.07
N LYS A 19 -0.12 5.03 5.46
CA LYS A 19 -0.58 6.11 6.34
C LYS A 19 0.13 6.09 7.70
N ALA A 20 0.33 4.92 8.28
CA ALA A 20 1.04 4.77 9.55
C ALA A 20 2.51 5.18 9.43
N GLU A 21 3.20 4.79 8.37
CA GLU A 21 4.61 5.12 8.13
C GLU A 21 4.78 6.62 7.83
N ARG A 22 3.93 7.24 6.99
CA ARG A 22 3.93 8.71 6.79
C ARG A 22 3.74 9.47 8.11
N LYS A 23 2.85 8.97 8.97
CA LYS A 23 2.62 9.56 10.30
C LYS A 23 3.83 9.41 11.23
N ARG A 24 4.59 8.31 11.13
CA ARG A 24 5.84 8.11 11.88
C ARG A 24 6.94 9.03 11.37
N ALA A 25 7.12 9.12 10.05
CA ALA A 25 8.08 10.03 9.42
C ALA A 25 7.92 11.48 9.90
N GLY A 26 6.68 11.98 9.95
CA GLY A 26 6.41 13.35 10.43
C GLY A 26 6.48 13.56 11.95
N ARG A 27 6.82 12.53 12.74
CA ARG A 27 6.89 12.61 14.21
C ARG A 27 8.27 12.32 14.78
N VAL A 28 9.11 11.61 14.03
CA VAL A 28 10.48 11.31 14.45
C VAL A 28 11.34 12.55 14.25
N ALA A 29 12.25 12.81 15.19
CA ALA A 29 13.15 13.96 15.14
C ALA A 29 14.41 13.67 14.32
N ASP A 30 14.78 12.39 14.20
CA ASP A 30 15.95 11.95 13.45
C ASP A 30 15.62 11.88 11.95
N GLU A 31 16.39 12.60 11.13
CA GLU A 31 16.18 12.70 9.68
C GLU A 31 16.40 11.35 8.97
N ALA A 32 17.34 10.53 9.46
CA ALA A 32 17.61 9.23 8.85
C ALA A 32 16.48 8.23 9.14
N GLU A 33 15.92 8.28 10.35
CA GLU A 33 14.72 7.54 10.75
C GLU A 33 13.48 8.01 9.96
N ALA A 34 13.31 9.33 9.80
CA ALA A 34 12.24 9.91 8.99
C ALA A 34 12.29 9.39 7.55
N ALA A 35 13.46 9.47 6.91
CA ALA A 35 13.67 8.97 5.56
C ALA A 35 13.44 7.46 5.44
N GLN A 36 13.71 6.67 6.50
CA GLN A 36 13.41 5.25 6.51
C GLN A 36 11.89 4.99 6.52
N HIS A 37 11.14 5.74 7.32
CA HIS A 37 9.69 5.68 7.35
C HIS A 37 9.07 6.12 6.02
N GLU A 38 9.60 7.16 5.37
CA GLU A 38 9.16 7.60 4.04
C GLU A 38 9.33 6.49 3.00
N ARG A 39 10.51 5.86 2.93
CA ARG A 39 10.73 4.72 2.01
C ARG A 39 9.80 3.54 2.27
N ARG A 40 9.46 3.28 3.54
CA ARG A 40 8.48 2.23 3.89
C ARG A 40 7.07 2.61 3.45
N ALA A 41 6.68 3.88 3.58
CA ALA A 41 5.41 4.38 3.10
C ALA A 41 5.28 4.26 1.58
N GLU A 42 6.30 4.72 0.84
CA GLU A 42 6.36 4.62 -0.62
C GLU A 42 6.21 3.17 -1.09
N LYS A 43 6.94 2.24 -0.44
CA LYS A 43 6.84 0.81 -0.75
C LYS A 43 5.43 0.26 -0.51
N ALA A 44 4.77 0.67 0.57
CA ALA A 44 3.41 0.24 0.86
C ALA A 44 2.41 0.78 -0.18
N GLY A 45 2.52 2.06 -0.55
CA GLY A 45 1.70 2.66 -1.61
C GLY A 45 1.87 1.96 -2.97
N TYR A 46 3.12 1.66 -3.35
CA TYR A 46 3.42 0.90 -4.57
C TYR A 46 2.80 -0.52 -4.55
N LEU A 47 2.85 -1.22 -3.41
CA LEU A 47 2.22 -2.53 -3.29
C LEU A 47 0.69 -2.44 -3.40
N ALA A 48 0.06 -1.40 -2.85
CA ALA A 48 -1.37 -1.17 -3.00
C ALA A 48 -1.75 -0.95 -4.48
N GLU A 49 -0.96 -0.18 -5.23
CA GLU A 49 -1.14 0.03 -6.67
C GLU A 49 -1.04 -1.30 -7.45
N LYS A 50 -0.06 -2.15 -7.14
CA LYS A 50 0.07 -3.47 -7.79
C LYS A 50 -1.07 -4.43 -7.48
N LEU A 51 -1.63 -4.37 -6.29
CA LEU A 51 -2.83 -5.15 -5.93
C LEU A 51 -4.06 -4.66 -6.70
N GLU A 52 -4.21 -3.35 -6.88
CA GLU A 52 -5.27 -2.76 -7.72
C GLU A 52 -5.11 -3.13 -9.20
N GLU A 53 -3.89 -3.08 -9.75
CA GLU A 53 -3.60 -3.55 -11.11
C GLU A 53 -3.97 -5.03 -11.29
N ARG A 54 -3.61 -5.88 -10.32
CA ARG A 54 -3.99 -7.30 -10.33
C ARG A 54 -5.50 -7.48 -10.30
N ALA A 55 -6.20 -6.80 -9.39
CA ALA A 55 -7.65 -6.89 -9.29
C ALA A 55 -8.35 -6.46 -10.59
N ARG A 56 -7.82 -5.44 -11.27
CA ARG A 56 -8.28 -5.02 -12.61
C ARG A 56 -8.01 -6.06 -13.68
N ALA A 57 -6.85 -6.70 -13.66
CA ALA A 57 -6.51 -7.75 -14.61
C ALA A 57 -7.46 -8.95 -14.45
N GLU A 58 -7.70 -9.40 -13.22
CA GLU A 58 -8.63 -10.49 -12.90
C GLU A 58 -10.05 -10.17 -13.41
N ARG A 59 -10.56 -8.95 -13.18
CA ARG A 59 -11.86 -8.52 -13.71
C ARG A 59 -11.96 -8.57 -15.23
N GLN A 60 -10.89 -8.20 -15.95
CA GLN A 60 -10.87 -8.20 -17.42
C GLN A 60 -10.69 -9.59 -18.03
N GLN A 61 -10.10 -10.54 -17.30
CA GLN A 61 -9.95 -11.92 -17.75
C GLN A 61 -11.24 -12.73 -17.62
N ASP A 62 -12.14 -12.30 -16.73
CA ASP A 62 -13.42 -12.94 -16.45
C ASP A 62 -14.60 -12.38 -17.30
N ASP A 63 -14.37 -11.33 -18.09
CA ASP A 63 -15.33 -10.73 -19.05
C ASP A 63 -15.19 -11.32 -20.47
#